data_AF-A0A180FR25-F1
#
_entry.id   AF-A0A180FR25-F1
#
_cell.length_a   1.000
_cell.length_b   1.000
_cell.length_c   1.000
_cell.angle_alpha   90.00
_cell.angle_beta   90.00
_cell.angle_gamma   90.00
#
_symmetry.space_group_name_H-M   'P 1'
#
loop_
_entity.id
_entity.type
_entity.pdbx_description
1 polymer ?
#
loop_
_entity_poly.entity_id
_entity_poly.type
_entity_poly.pdbx_seq_one_letter_code
_entity_poly.pdbx_strand_id
1 'polypeptide(L)' 'MPRRDFSVTSAKLGETRHYFIPITYLYDRDEKYVIVLEPLRKKDEYYLFTAYCEEGKDKERGNIMRKYNRRLPDTL' A
#
# COMPACT_ATOMS: atom_id res chain seq x y z
N MET A 1 0.77 -0.95 15.61
CA MET A 1 1.30 -2.10 14.85
C MET A 1 2.74 -1.76 14.45
N PRO A 2 3.72 -2.66 14.66
CA PRO A 2 5.12 -2.40 14.28
C PRO A 2 5.23 -2.17 12.77
N ARG A 3 6.13 -1.26 12.36
CA ARG A 3 6.42 -0.98 10.95
C ARG A 3 7.02 -2.25 10.31
N ARG A 4 6.49 -2.66 9.15
CA ARG A 4 6.91 -3.89 8.45
C ARG A 4 8.08 -3.56 7.55
N ASP A 5 9.28 -3.63 8.11
CA ASP A 5 10.52 -3.42 7.37
C ASP A 5 11.00 -4.75 6.78
N PHE A 6 11.45 -4.74 5.52
CA PHE A 6 12.10 -5.89 4.90
C PHE A 6 13.58 -5.58 4.65
N SER A 7 14.45 -6.52 5.05
CA SER A 7 15.89 -6.40 4.90
C SER A 7 16.37 -7.22 3.71
N VAL A 8 17.00 -6.56 2.74
CA VAL A 8 17.70 -7.23 1.63
C VAL A 8 19.19 -7.13 1.90
N THR A 9 19.85 -8.26 2.13
CA THR A 9 21.30 -8.33 2.25
C THR A 9 21.92 -8.71 0.92
N SER A 10 22.81 -7.88 0.40
CA SER A 10 23.51 -8.18 -0.86
C SER A 10 24.66 -9.17 -0.61
N ALA A 11 24.62 -10.33 -1.28
CA ALA A 11 25.64 -11.36 -1.13
C ALA A 11 27.04 -10.94 -1.64
N LYS A 12 27.12 -9.87 -2.46
CA LYS A 12 28.38 -9.35 -3.03
C LYS A 12 29.03 -8.21 -2.23
N LEU A 13 28.29 -7.47 -1.41
CA LEU A 13 28.81 -6.29 -0.69
C LEU A 13 28.68 -6.37 0.84
N GLY A 14 27.98 -7.37 1.39
CA GLY A 14 27.77 -7.49 2.85
C GLY A 14 26.85 -6.42 3.44
N GLU A 15 26.35 -5.49 2.63
CA GLU A 15 25.42 -4.45 3.05
C GLU A 15 23.99 -4.98 3.12
N THR A 16 23.31 -4.67 4.24
CA THR A 16 21.88 -4.91 4.43
C THR A 16 21.12 -3.61 4.25
N ARG A 17 20.25 -3.56 3.24
CA ARG A 17 19.36 -2.43 3.01
C ARG A 17 17.98 -2.74 3.55
N HIS A 18 17.45 -1.83 4.35
CA HIS A 18 16.10 -1.91 4.87
C HIS A 18 15.18 -1.13 3.95
N TYR A 19 14.20 -1.82 3.38
CA TYR A 19 13.17 -1.21 2.56
C TYR A 19 11.86 -1.18 3.34
N PHE A 20 11.27 0.01 3.39
CA PHE A 20 9.89 0.18 3.78
C PHE A 20 9.03 -0.21 2.58
N ILE A 21 8.26 -1.30 2.69
CA ILE A 21 7.35 -1.70 1.62
C ILE A 21 5.94 -1.22 1.96
N PRO A 22 5.40 -0.23 1.23
CA PRO A 22 4.11 0.37 1.58
C PRO A 22 2.93 -0.54 1.22
N ILE A 23 1.87 -0.49 2.04
CA ILE A 23 0.55 -0.98 1.67
C ILE A 23 0.04 -0.14 0.50
N THR A 24 -0.47 -0.81 -0.53
CA THR A 24 -0.99 -0.15 -1.73
C THR A 24 -2.51 -0.09 -1.67
N TYR A 25 -3.08 1.07 -1.97
CA TYR A 25 -4.52 1.29 -2.02
C TYR A 25 -4.89 1.61 -3.47
N LEU A 26 -5.77 0.81 -4.06
CA LEU A 26 -6.46 1.15 -5.29
C LEU A 26 -7.86 1.63 -4.92
N TYR A 27 -8.30 2.72 -5.52
CA TYR A 27 -9.58 3.33 -5.19
C TYR A 27 -10.32 3.71 -6.46
N ASP A 28 -11.44 3.03 -6.69
CA ASP A 28 -12.42 3.43 -7.68
C ASP A 28 -13.29 4.53 -7.06
N ARG A 29 -13.22 5.72 -7.64
CA ARG A 29 -13.92 6.90 -7.12
C ARG A 29 -15.40 6.91 -7.48
N ASP A 30 -15.77 6.28 -8.59
CA ASP A 30 -17.12 6.29 -9.11
C ASP A 30 -17.97 5.29 -8.32
N GLU A 31 -17.42 4.08 -8.10
CA GLU A 31 -18.07 3.04 -7.28
C GLU A 31 -17.81 3.20 -5.78
N LYS A 32 -16.86 4.06 -5.40
CA LYS A 32 -16.36 4.23 -4.02
C LYS A 32 -15.85 2.91 -3.44
N TYR A 33 -15.16 2.14 -4.28
CA TYR A 33 -14.65 0.83 -3.95
C TYR A 33 -13.15 0.87 -3.70
N VAL A 34 -12.71 0.28 -2.60
CA VAL A 34 -11.32 0.30 -2.14
C VAL A 34 -10.77 -1.12 -2.19
N ILE A 35 -9.60 -1.28 -2.80
CA ILE A 35 -8.82 -2.51 -2.76
C ILE A 35 -7.51 -2.21 -2.03
N VAL A 36 -7.21 -2.99 -1.00
CA VAL A 36 -5.98 -2.89 -0.23
C VAL A 36 -5.10 -4.08 -0.56
N LEU A 37 -3.90 -3.80 -1.08
CA LEU A 37 -2.91 -4.77 -1.46
C LEU A 37 -1.72 -4.71 -0.50
N GLU A 38 -1.28 -5.88 -0.05
CA GLU A 38 -0.05 -6.02 0.72
C GLU A 38 1.03 -6.68 -0.14
N PRO A 39 2.25 -6.13 -0.16
CA PRO A 39 3.36 -6.70 -0.90
C PRO A 39 3.85 -7.99 -0.22
N LEU A 40 4.21 -8.98 -1.02
CA LEU A 40 4.90 -10.16 -0.54
C LEU A 40 6.34 -9.79 -0.16
N ARG A 41 6.78 -10.17 1.04
CA ARG A 41 8.08 -9.74 1.57
C ARG A 41 9.27 -10.15 0.71
N LYS A 42 9.18 -11.30 0.03
CA LYS A 42 10.31 -11.93 -0.68
C LYS A 42 10.17 -11.91 -2.21
N LYS A 43 9.04 -11.44 -2.73
CA LYS A 43 8.72 -11.49 -4.16
C LYS A 43 8.11 -10.16 -4.57
N ASP A 44 8.34 -9.77 -5.81
CA ASP A 44 7.73 -8.58 -6.40
C ASP A 44 6.29 -8.90 -6.85
N GLU A 45 5.46 -9.22 -5.87
CA GLU A 45 4.08 -9.68 -6.04
C GLU A 45 3.25 -9.11 -4.88
N TYR A 46 1.95 -8.93 -5.11
CA TYR A 46 1.00 -8.45 -4.10
C TYR A 46 -0.07 -9.49 -3.84
N TYR A 47 -0.54 -9.59 -2.59
CA TYR A 47 -1.78 -10.30 -2.28
C TYR A 47 -2.87 -9.32 -1.88
N LEU A 48 -4.11 -9.70 -2.18
CA LEU A 48 -5.29 -8.98 -1.71
C LEU A 48 -5.38 -9.08 -0.20
N PHE A 49 -5.25 -7.95 0.50
CA PHE A 49 -5.44 -7.90 1.94
C PHE A 49 -6.92 -7.75 2.29
N THR A 50 -7.61 -6.78 1.67
CA THR A 50 -9.05 -6.61 1.80
C THR A 50 -9.60 -5.79 0.63
N ALA A 51 -10.90 -5.89 0.37
CA ALA A 51 -11.60 -5.01 -0.55
C ALA A 51 -13.00 -4.70 -0.01
N TYR A 52 -13.43 -3.44 -0.12
CA TYR A 52 -14.67 -2.96 0.49
C TYR A 52 -15.20 -1.70 -0.20
N CYS A 53 -16.51 -1.49 -0.16
CA CYS A 53 -17.13 -0.22 -0.50
C CYS A 53 -16.99 0.76 0.67
N GLU A 54 -16.74 2.05 0.41
CA GLU A 54 -16.80 3.05 1.47
C GLU A 54 -18.24 3.19 1.99
N GLU A 55 -18.41 2.92 3.28
CA GLU A 55 -19.69 2.95 3.97
C GLU A 55 -19.65 3.85 5.21
N GLY A 56 -20.82 4.32 5.64
CA GLY A 56 -21.01 5.06 6.88
C GLY A 56 -20.11 6.29 7.05
N LYS A 57 -19.59 6.47 8.27
CA LYS A 57 -18.86 7.68 8.70
C LYS A 57 -17.50 7.87 8.02
N ASP A 58 -16.89 6.80 7.51
CA ASP A 58 -15.58 6.89 6.84
C ASP A 58 -15.70 7.53 5.45
N LYS A 59 -16.80 7.25 4.75
CA LYS A 59 -17.17 7.91 3.49
C LYS A 59 -17.37 9.42 3.69
N GLU A 60 -18.09 9.81 4.74
CA GLU A 60 -18.35 11.23 5.07
C GLU A 60 -17.07 12.00 5.41
N ARG A 61 -16.09 11.33 6.02
CA ARG A 61 -14.81 11.93 6.40
C ARG A 61 -13.82 12.03 5.26
N GLY A 62 -14.08 11.39 4.11
CA GLY A 62 -13.20 11.42 2.94
C GLY A 62 -11.81 10.82 3.23
N ASN A 63 -11.74 9.83 4.13
CA ASN A 63 -10.48 9.29 4.64
C ASN A 63 -9.64 8.65 3.52
N ILE A 64 -10.28 7.90 2.61
CA ILE A 64 -9.58 7.30 1.47
C ILE A 64 -9.21 8.34 0.43
N MET A 65 -10.07 9.33 0.15
CA MET A 65 -9.74 10.40 -0.78
C MET A 65 -8.48 11.18 -0.33
N ARG A 66 -8.30 11.42 0.98
CA ARG A 66 -7.07 12.02 1.51
C ARG A 66 -5.83 11.14 1.32
N LYS A 67 -5.97 9.80 1.35
CA LYS A 67 -4.86 8.88 1.05
C LYS A 67 -4.55 8.87 -0.45
N TYR A 68 -5.60 8.81 -1.27
CA TYR A 68 -5.51 8.87 -2.72
C TYR A 68 -4.78 10.13 -3.20
N ASN A 69 -5.12 11.30 -2.66
CA ASN A 69 -4.46 12.56 -3.01
C ASN A 69 -2.97 12.63 -2.60
N ARG A 70 -2.52 11.75 -1.71
CA ARG A 70 -1.11 11.63 -1.29
C ARG A 70 -0.33 10.56 -2.08
N ARG A 71 -0.96 9.92 -3.08
CA ARG A 71 -0.29 8.94 -3.93
C ARG A 71 0.82 9.61 -4.72
N LEU A 72 1.87 8.86 -5.03
CA LEU A 72 2.90 9.30 -5.97
C LEU A 72 2.24 9.54 -7.34
N PRO A 73 2.68 10.55 -8.11
CA PRO A 73 2.17 10.78 -9.46
C PRO A 73 2.39 9.55 -10.33
N ASP A 74 1.47 9.31 -11.26
CA ASP A 74 1.48 8.13 -12.14
C ASP A 74 2.67 8.15 -13.14
N THR A 75 3.39 9.27 -13.24
CA THR A 75 4.58 9.45 -14.10
C THR A 75 5.82 9.67 -13.23
N LEU A 76 6.78 8.75 -13.34
CA LEU A 76 8.20 8.93 -12.98
C LEU A 76 8.97 9.54 -14.16
#